data_AF-W0SJA2-F1
#
_entry.id   AF-W0SJA2-F1
#
_cell.length_a   1.000
_cell.length_b   1.000
_cell.length_c   1.000
_cell.angle_alpha   90.00
_cell.angle_beta   90.00
_cell.angle_gamma   90.00
#
_symmetry.space_group_name_H-M   'P 1'
#
loop_
_entity.id
_entity.type
_entity.pdbx_description
1 polymer ?
#
loop_
_entity_poly.entity_id
_entity_poly.type
_entity_poly.pdbx_seq_one_letter_code
_entity_poly.pdbx_strand_id
1 'polypeptide(L)'
;MNKIIKPMEFFIFWSRWLQAPLYLGLIIAQGVYVYQFMHELGILVTKAGSLSENEVMLIVLGLIDVVMIANLLIMVIIGGYETFVSRLDLEGHPDQPEWLSHVNAGVLKVKLAVALISISSIHLLRTFINAAQTDDRVIIAQIAIHASFLISAIAIAYTDKIMMQTLTVSHATKH
;
A
#
# COMPACT_ATOMS: atom_id res chain seq x y z
N MET A 1 44.05 -16.00 6.05
CA MET A 1 42.68 -16.49 5.80
C MET A 1 41.68 -15.34 5.56
N ASN A 2 42.02 -14.33 4.74
CA ASN A 2 41.24 -13.06 4.60
C ASN A 2 41.03 -12.58 3.14
N LYS A 3 41.27 -13.41 2.11
CA LYS A 3 41.09 -13.01 0.69
C LYS A 3 39.79 -13.51 0.04
N ILE A 4 39.12 -14.51 0.62
CA ILE A 4 37.91 -15.15 0.04
C ILE A 4 36.61 -14.49 0.52
N ILE A 5 36.66 -13.64 1.55
CA ILE A 5 35.49 -12.98 2.14
C ILE A 5 34.99 -11.81 1.26
N LYS A 6 35.91 -11.13 0.54
CA LYS A 6 35.63 -9.97 -0.31
C LYS A 6 34.70 -10.23 -1.52
N PRO A 7 34.85 -11.30 -2.32
CA PRO A 7 33.97 -11.53 -3.47
C PRO A 7 32.54 -11.87 -3.08
N MET A 8 32.34 -12.59 -1.97
CA MET A 8 31.00 -12.93 -1.47
C MET A 8 30.26 -11.70 -0.94
N GLU A 9 30.93 -10.86 -0.15
CA GLU A 9 30.37 -9.59 0.33
C GLU A 9 30.00 -8.64 -0.83
N PHE A 10 30.87 -8.53 -1.85
CA PHE A 10 30.60 -7.73 -3.04
C PHE A 10 29.39 -8.25 -3.83
N PHE A 11 29.29 -9.56 -4.01
CA PHE A 11 28.15 -10.19 -4.70
C PHE A 11 26.84 -9.98 -3.93
N ILE A 12 26.85 -10.14 -2.61
CA ILE A 12 25.68 -9.87 -1.75
C ILE A 12 25.27 -8.39 -1.87
N PHE A 13 26.22 -7.46 -1.83
CA PHE A 13 25.90 -6.03 -1.95
C PHE A 13 25.34 -5.67 -3.33
N TRP A 14 25.90 -6.22 -4.40
CA TRP A 14 25.45 -5.96 -5.77
C TRP A 14 24.07 -6.55 -6.06
N SER A 15 23.70 -7.66 -5.40
CA SER A 15 22.39 -8.32 -5.56
C SER A 15 21.18 -7.39 -5.29
N ARG A 16 21.36 -6.32 -4.51
CA ARG A 16 20.35 -5.29 -4.25
C ARG A 16 19.84 -4.64 -5.55
N TRP A 17 20.71 -4.45 -6.53
CA TRP A 17 20.36 -3.86 -7.82
C TRP A 17 19.42 -4.73 -8.66
N LEU A 18 19.30 -6.03 -8.35
CA LEU A 18 18.32 -6.90 -8.99
C LEU A 18 16.87 -6.47 -8.69
N GLN A 19 16.63 -5.72 -7.61
CA GLN A 19 15.30 -5.20 -7.29
C GLN A 19 14.93 -3.96 -8.13
N ALA A 20 15.90 -3.18 -8.60
CA ALA A 20 15.64 -1.99 -9.41
C ALA A 20 14.74 -2.26 -10.63
N PRO A 21 14.96 -3.29 -11.47
CA PRO A 21 14.06 -3.60 -12.58
C PRO A 21 12.67 -4.07 -12.13
N LEU A 22 12.52 -4.65 -10.94
CA LEU A 22 11.21 -5.01 -10.40
C LEU A 22 10.37 -3.76 -10.11
N TYR A 23 10.98 -2.73 -9.51
CA TYR A 23 10.32 -1.45 -9.28
C TYR A 23 9.95 -0.75 -10.58
N LEU A 24 10.80 -0.84 -11.62
CA LEU A 24 10.45 -0.35 -12.96
C LEU A 24 9.23 -1.10 -13.54
N GLY A 25 9.17 -2.42 -13.36
CA GLY A 25 7.99 -3.22 -13.73
C GLY A 25 6.72 -2.78 -13.00
N LEU A 26 6.81 -2.47 -11.71
CA LEU A 26 5.68 -1.95 -10.92
C LEU A 26 5.21 -0.57 -11.42
N ILE A 27 6.11 0.30 -11.87
CA ILE A 27 5.75 1.59 -12.50
C ILE A 27 4.98 1.36 -13.80
N ILE A 28 5.40 0.39 -14.63
CA ILE A 28 4.68 0.02 -15.85
C ILE A 28 3.28 -0.50 -15.51
N ALA A 29 3.17 -1.38 -14.51
CA ALA A 29 1.88 -1.88 -14.02
C ALA A 29 0.97 -0.73 -13.54
N GLN A 30 1.54 0.25 -12.84
CA GLN A 30 0.81 1.45 -12.45
C GLN A 30 0.30 2.25 -13.67
N GLY A 31 1.08 2.33 -14.75
CA GLY A 31 0.63 2.91 -16.02
C GLY A 31 -0.60 2.19 -16.62
N VAL A 32 -0.65 0.86 -16.51
CA VAL A 32 -1.82 0.07 -16.92
C VAL A 32 -3.05 0.42 -16.08
N TYR A 33 -2.90 0.58 -14.76
CA TYR A 33 -3.98 1.02 -13.88
C TYR A 33 -4.50 2.42 -14.25
N VAL A 34 -3.61 3.35 -14.59
CA VAL A 34 -4.02 4.70 -15.07
C VAL A 34 -4.85 4.60 -16.35
N TYR A 35 -4.44 3.75 -17.30
CA TYR A 35 -5.22 3.52 -18.51
C TYR A 35 -6.60 2.93 -18.20
N GLN A 36 -6.67 1.92 -17.32
CA GLN A 36 -7.94 1.31 -16.90
C GLN A 36 -8.87 2.35 -16.26
N PHE A 37 -8.34 3.19 -15.37
CA PHE A 37 -9.09 4.28 -14.75
C PHE A 37 -9.70 5.22 -15.79
N MET A 38 -8.90 5.66 -16.76
CA MET A 38 -9.38 6.57 -17.83
C MET A 38 -10.44 5.91 -18.69
N HIS A 39 -10.31 4.62 -18.97
CA HIS A 39 -11.29 3.86 -19.73
C HIS A 39 -12.63 3.73 -18.97
N GLU A 40 -12.60 3.33 -17.70
CA GLU A 40 -13.80 3.21 -16.86
C GLU A 40 -14.48 4.57 -16.64
N LEU A 41 -13.70 5.63 -16.44
CA LEU A 41 -14.22 7.00 -16.35
C LEU A 41 -14.87 7.44 -17.67
N GLY A 42 -14.25 7.12 -18.81
CA GLY A 42 -14.83 7.37 -20.13
C GLY A 42 -16.18 6.68 -20.32
N ILE A 43 -16.31 5.43 -19.88
CA ILE A 43 -17.59 4.70 -19.87
C ILE A 43 -18.63 5.42 -19.01
N LEU A 44 -18.24 5.80 -17.78
CA LEU A 44 -19.14 6.47 -16.85
C LEU A 44 -19.70 7.77 -17.45
N VAL A 45 -18.83 8.63 -17.99
CA VAL A 45 -19.20 9.93 -18.55
C VAL A 45 -20.06 9.78 -19.80
N THR A 46 -19.70 8.87 -20.71
CA THR A 46 -20.41 8.69 -21.98
C THR A 46 -21.76 7.98 -21.83
N LYS A 47 -21.92 7.16 -20.79
CA LYS A 47 -23.15 6.37 -20.54
C LYS A 47 -23.97 6.84 -19.35
N ALA A 48 -23.62 7.95 -18.69
CA ALA A 48 -24.24 8.43 -17.45
C ALA A 48 -25.78 8.49 -17.47
N GLY A 49 -26.40 8.79 -18.63
CA GLY A 49 -27.86 8.84 -18.78
C GLY A 49 -28.55 7.50 -19.09
N SER A 50 -27.78 6.44 -19.31
CA SER A 50 -28.27 5.10 -19.68
C SER A 50 -27.99 4.01 -18.65
N LEU A 51 -27.20 4.35 -17.61
CA LEU A 51 -26.85 3.45 -16.53
C LEU A 51 -27.90 3.55 -15.42
N SER A 52 -28.22 2.41 -14.79
CA SER A 52 -28.98 2.38 -13.55
C SER A 52 -28.16 2.94 -12.38
N GLU A 53 -28.83 3.34 -11.31
CA GLU A 53 -28.19 3.84 -10.08
C GLU A 53 -27.17 2.83 -9.51
N ASN A 54 -27.53 1.54 -9.52
CA ASN A 54 -26.64 0.46 -9.07
C ASN A 54 -25.39 0.34 -9.95
N GLU A 55 -25.52 0.46 -11.27
CA GLU A 55 -24.38 0.39 -12.19
C GLU A 55 -23.46 1.60 -12.02
N VAL A 56 -24.02 2.81 -11.90
CA VAL A 56 -23.23 4.02 -11.64
C VAL A 56 -22.43 3.85 -10.34
N MET A 57 -23.08 3.39 -9.27
CA MET A 57 -22.41 3.14 -7.99
C MET A 57 -21.31 2.08 -8.09
N LEU A 58 -21.53 0.98 -8.83
CA LEU A 58 -20.53 -0.06 -9.03
C LEU A 58 -19.32 0.42 -9.84
N ILE A 59 -19.53 1.25 -10.86
CA ILE A 59 -18.43 1.85 -11.64
C ILE A 59 -17.63 2.81 -10.78
N VAL A 60 -18.29 3.68 -9.99
CA VAL A 60 -17.60 4.59 -9.07
C VAL A 60 -16.79 3.83 -8.03
N LEU A 61 -17.33 2.74 -7.46
CA LEU A 61 -16.58 1.89 -6.54
C LEU A 61 -15.37 1.23 -7.20
N GLY A 62 -15.48 0.82 -8.48
CA GLY A 62 -14.34 0.33 -9.27
C GLY A 62 -13.24 1.36 -9.45
N LEU A 63 -13.61 2.60 -9.80
CA LEU A 63 -12.68 3.72 -9.93
C LEU A 63 -11.95 4.02 -8.61
N ILE A 64 -12.67 3.99 -7.48
CA ILE A 64 -12.07 4.18 -6.15
C ILE A 64 -11.07 3.05 -5.85
N ASP A 65 -11.42 1.80 -6.16
CA ASP A 65 -10.53 0.66 -5.90
C ASP A 65 -9.21 0.75 -6.68
N VAL A 66 -9.28 1.12 -7.97
CA VAL A 66 -8.08 1.35 -8.79
C VAL A 66 -7.17 2.41 -8.16
N VAL A 67 -7.73 3.51 -7.65
CA VAL A 67 -6.97 4.58 -6.97
C VAL A 67 -6.34 4.06 -5.67
N MET A 68 -7.05 3.25 -4.89
CA MET A 68 -6.51 2.68 -3.65
C MET A 68 -5.33 1.74 -3.91
N ILE A 69 -5.43 0.88 -4.93
CA ILE A 69 -4.33 0.00 -5.33
C ILE A 69 -3.13 0.82 -5.82
N ALA A 70 -3.36 1.86 -6.63
CA ALA A 70 -2.30 2.74 -7.11
C ALA A 70 -1.55 3.45 -5.96
N ASN A 71 -2.26 3.90 -4.92
CA ASN A 71 -1.65 4.51 -3.74
C ASN A 71 -0.76 3.52 -2.97
N LEU A 72 -1.20 2.26 -2.84
CA LEU A 72 -0.37 1.20 -2.26
C LEU A 72 0.87 0.91 -3.11
N LEU A 73 0.71 0.82 -4.43
CA LEU A 73 1.82 0.56 -5.34
C LEU A 73 2.90 1.64 -5.21
N ILE A 74 2.52 2.92 -5.18
CA ILE A 74 3.47 4.02 -4.94
C ILE A 74 4.22 3.84 -3.62
N MET A 75 3.50 3.50 -2.54
CA MET A 75 4.12 3.25 -1.22
C MET A 75 5.15 2.12 -1.28
N VAL A 76 4.84 1.03 -1.98
CA VAL A 76 5.71 -0.14 -2.14
C VAL A 76 6.91 0.18 -3.03
N ILE A 77 6.70 0.90 -4.13
CA ILE A 77 7.75 1.26 -5.09
C ILE A 77 8.79 2.15 -4.40
N ILE A 78 8.35 3.27 -3.83
CA ILE A 78 9.27 4.27 -3.30
C ILE A 78 9.89 3.78 -1.98
N GLY A 79 9.06 3.31 -1.03
CA GLY A 79 9.56 2.81 0.26
C GLY A 79 10.45 1.58 0.11
N GLY A 80 10.13 0.69 -0.84
CA GLY A 80 10.96 -0.47 -1.17
C GLY A 80 12.29 -0.07 -1.79
N TYR A 81 12.26 0.81 -2.79
CA TYR A 81 13.48 1.29 -3.46
C TYR A 81 14.42 2.01 -2.49
N GLU A 82 13.88 2.91 -1.67
CA GLU A 82 14.65 3.64 -0.65
C GLU A 82 15.29 2.71 0.39
N THR A 83 14.53 1.72 0.88
CA THR A 83 15.00 0.78 1.92
C THR A 83 16.06 -0.18 1.37
N PHE A 84 15.84 -0.74 0.18
CA PHE A 84 16.60 -1.90 -0.27
C PHE A 84 17.57 -1.63 -1.43
N VAL A 85 17.37 -0.58 -2.24
CA VAL A 85 18.23 -0.30 -3.41
C VAL A 85 19.11 0.92 -3.18
N SER A 86 18.52 2.10 -3.11
CA SER A 86 19.26 3.36 -2.97
C SER A 86 18.41 4.39 -2.25
N ARG A 87 19.05 5.17 -1.37
CA ARG A 87 18.42 6.35 -0.79
C ARG A 87 18.07 7.34 -1.90
N LEU A 88 16.91 7.97 -1.77
CA LEU A 88 16.47 9.06 -2.65
C LEU A 88 16.92 10.38 -2.01
N ASP A 89 17.80 11.11 -2.69
CA ASP A 89 18.28 12.40 -2.20
C ASP A 89 17.31 13.52 -2.59
N LEU A 90 16.22 13.64 -1.84
CA LEU A 90 15.11 14.59 -2.09
C LEU A 90 14.95 15.63 -0.97
N GLU A 91 15.92 15.72 -0.05
CA GLU A 91 15.84 16.63 1.10
C GLU A 91 15.74 18.09 0.64
N GLY A 92 14.61 18.75 0.97
CA GLY A 92 14.37 20.16 0.65
C GLY A 92 13.75 20.42 -0.73
N HIS A 93 13.34 19.39 -1.47
CA HIS A 93 12.58 19.55 -2.71
C HIS A 93 11.12 19.98 -2.40
N PRO A 94 10.53 20.96 -3.11
CA PRO A 94 9.15 21.41 -2.85
C PRO A 94 8.09 20.29 -2.98
N ASP A 95 8.35 19.31 -3.84
CA ASP A 95 7.47 18.16 -4.07
C ASP A 95 7.84 16.91 -3.24
N GLN A 96 8.73 17.03 -2.24
CA GLN A 96 9.06 15.91 -1.35
C GLN A 96 7.80 15.54 -0.53
N PRO A 97 7.31 14.30 -0.61
CA PRO A 97 6.16 13.90 0.19
C PRO A 97 6.52 13.86 1.69
N GLU A 98 5.64 14.37 2.56
CA GLU A 98 5.87 14.36 4.02
C GLU A 98 6.08 12.95 4.60
N TRP A 99 5.59 11.92 3.91
CA TRP A 99 5.80 10.54 4.32
C TRP A 99 7.22 10.02 4.04
N LEU A 100 7.98 10.71 3.19
CA LEU A 100 9.35 10.39 2.75
C LEU A 100 10.41 11.08 3.63
N SER A 101 10.12 12.25 4.22
CA SER A 101 11.08 12.98 5.04
C SER A 101 11.24 12.41 6.46
N HIS A 102 10.26 11.62 6.93
CA HIS A 102 10.23 10.98 8.26
C HIS A 102 9.89 9.50 8.17
N VAL A 103 10.65 8.73 7.38
CA VAL A 103 10.46 7.27 7.28
C VAL A 103 10.94 6.57 8.55
N ASN A 104 10.15 6.65 9.61
CA ASN A 104 10.21 5.68 10.70
C ASN A 104 9.50 4.42 10.23
N ALA A 105 10.16 3.26 10.36
CA ALA A 105 9.58 1.97 9.99
C ALA A 105 8.20 1.72 10.64
N GLY A 106 7.88 2.34 11.78
CA GLY A 106 6.54 2.32 12.38
C GLY A 106 5.47 3.02 11.52
N VAL A 107 5.77 4.22 11.01
CA VAL A 107 4.83 5.02 10.19
C VAL A 107 4.52 4.32 8.87
N LEU A 108 5.51 3.69 8.24
CA LEU A 108 5.31 2.90 7.01
C LEU A 108 4.36 1.71 7.26
N LYS A 109 4.55 0.98 8.36
CA LYS A 109 3.68 -0.17 8.73
C LYS A 109 2.23 0.26 8.96
N VAL A 110 2.02 1.37 9.68
CA VAL A 110 0.67 1.90 9.94
C VAL A 110 -0.01 2.35 8.65
N LYS A 111 0.70 3.06 7.76
CA LYS A 111 0.14 3.50 6.47
C LYS A 111 -0.28 2.34 5.58
N LEU A 112 0.55 1.29 5.52
CA LEU A 112 0.21 0.07 4.78
C LEU A 112 -1.02 -0.63 5.38
N ALA A 113 -1.10 -0.74 6.71
CA ALA A 113 -2.25 -1.36 7.38
C ALA A 113 -3.56 -0.60 7.12
N VAL A 114 -3.53 0.73 7.21
CA VAL A 114 -4.69 1.58 6.91
C VAL A 114 -5.15 1.39 5.48
N ALA A 115 -4.22 1.42 4.52
CA ALA A 115 -4.57 1.24 3.11
C ALA A 115 -5.15 -0.15 2.80
N LEU A 116 -4.63 -1.22 3.42
CA LEU A 116 -5.21 -2.57 3.28
C LEU A 116 -6.63 -2.67 3.86
N ILE A 117 -6.87 -2.05 5.03
CA ILE A 117 -8.21 -1.97 5.62
C ILE A 117 -9.15 -1.21 4.68
N SER A 118 -8.74 -0.05 4.17
CA SER A 118 -9.55 0.76 3.26
C SER A 118 -9.94 0.01 1.98
N ILE A 119 -9.00 -0.68 1.33
CA ILE A 119 -9.29 -1.50 0.15
C ILE A 119 -10.29 -2.60 0.47
N SER A 120 -10.06 -3.31 1.57
CA SER A 120 -10.96 -4.39 2.02
C SER A 120 -12.37 -3.87 2.33
N SER A 121 -12.50 -2.67 2.92
CA SER A 121 -13.81 -2.04 3.17
C SER A 121 -14.56 -1.71 1.89
N ILE A 122 -13.88 -1.19 0.85
CA ILE A 122 -14.50 -0.86 -0.44
C ILE A 122 -15.03 -2.13 -1.13
N HIS A 123 -14.26 -3.22 -1.08
CA HIS A 123 -14.69 -4.51 -1.61
C HIS A 123 -15.93 -5.04 -0.89
N LEU A 124 -15.96 -4.93 0.43
CA LEU A 124 -17.09 -5.36 1.24
C LEU A 124 -18.34 -4.52 0.95
N LEU A 125 -18.18 -3.21 0.73
CA LEU A 125 -19.26 -2.31 0.32
C LEU A 125 -19.81 -2.68 -1.08
N ARG A 126 -18.92 -2.97 -2.04
CA ARG A 126 -19.32 -3.45 -3.38
C ARG A 126 -20.13 -4.75 -3.29
N THR A 127 -19.69 -5.69 -2.47
CA THR A 127 -20.40 -6.94 -2.21
C THR A 127 -21.73 -6.70 -1.53
N PHE A 128 -21.81 -5.79 -0.56
CA PHE A 128 -23.06 -5.43 0.13
C PHE A 128 -24.10 -4.87 -0.84
N ILE A 129 -23.69 -3.98 -1.75
CA ILE A 129 -24.55 -3.44 -2.80
C ILE A 129 -25.08 -4.54 -3.72
N ASN A 130 -24.25 -5.53 -4.03
CA ASN A 130 -24.63 -6.67 -4.88
C ASN A 130 -25.00 -7.93 -4.08
N ALA A 131 -25.45 -7.78 -2.83
CA ALA A 131 -25.63 -8.92 -1.92
C ALA A 131 -26.68 -9.91 -2.44
N ALA A 132 -27.74 -9.43 -3.09
CA ALA A 132 -28.79 -10.28 -3.66
C ALA A 132 -28.28 -11.23 -4.75
N GLN A 133 -27.11 -10.97 -5.35
CA GLN A 133 -26.49 -11.79 -6.39
C GLN A 133 -25.17 -12.43 -5.95
N THR A 134 -24.80 -12.29 -4.67
CA THR A 134 -23.55 -12.81 -4.14
C THR A 134 -23.84 -13.94 -3.16
N ASP A 135 -23.09 -15.04 -3.26
CA ASP A 135 -23.22 -16.19 -2.36
C ASP A 135 -22.87 -15.79 -0.91
N ASP A 136 -23.72 -16.16 0.05
CA ASP A 136 -23.53 -15.89 1.47
C ASP A 136 -22.15 -16.32 1.99
N ARG A 137 -21.60 -17.42 1.48
CA ARG A 137 -20.24 -17.89 1.86
C ARG A 137 -19.17 -16.86 1.48
N VAL A 138 -19.31 -16.20 0.34
CA VAL A 138 -18.39 -15.15 -0.11
C VAL A 138 -18.51 -13.93 0.79
N ILE A 139 -19.74 -13.52 1.12
CA ILE A 139 -20.01 -12.39 2.01
C ILE A 139 -19.40 -12.64 3.40
N ILE A 140 -19.65 -13.81 3.99
CA ILE A 140 -19.13 -14.20 5.31
C ILE A 140 -17.59 -14.26 5.28
N ALA A 141 -17.00 -14.84 4.24
CA ALA A 141 -15.54 -14.91 4.10
C ALA A 141 -14.91 -13.51 4.01
N GLN A 142 -15.52 -12.59 3.26
CA GLN A 142 -15.03 -11.21 3.17
C GLN A 142 -15.12 -10.48 4.51
N ILE A 143 -16.22 -10.64 5.25
CA ILE A 143 -16.36 -10.07 6.61
C ILE A 143 -15.27 -10.63 7.54
N ALA A 144 -15.01 -11.94 7.50
CA ALA A 144 -14.00 -12.58 8.33
C ALA A 144 -12.57 -12.10 7.99
N ILE A 145 -12.24 -11.95 6.71
CA ILE A 145 -10.96 -11.40 6.25
C ILE A 145 -10.82 -9.94 6.70
N HIS A 146 -11.87 -9.13 6.54
CA HIS A 146 -11.84 -7.73 6.96
C HIS A 146 -11.65 -7.58 8.49
N ALA A 147 -12.35 -8.39 9.28
CA ALA A 147 -12.16 -8.43 10.72
C ALA A 147 -10.72 -8.81 11.10
N SER A 148 -10.10 -9.74 10.37
CA SER A 148 -8.69 -10.13 10.57
C SER A 148 -7.71 -8.99 10.29
N PHE A 149 -7.98 -8.16 9.28
CA PHE A 149 -7.19 -6.94 9.03
C PHE A 149 -7.34 -5.89 10.13
N LEU A 150 -8.56 -5.67 10.63
CA LEU A 150 -8.80 -4.75 11.75
C LEU A 150 -8.04 -5.19 13.01
N ILE A 151 -8.10 -6.48 13.35
CA ILE A 151 -7.37 -7.04 14.48
C ILE A 151 -5.86 -6.84 14.29
N SER A 152 -5.35 -7.09 13.08
CA SER A 152 -3.93 -6.91 12.76
C SER A 152 -3.47 -5.46 12.90
N ALA A 153 -4.29 -4.50 12.47
CA ALA A 153 -3.96 -3.08 12.64
C ALA A 153 -3.95 -2.64 14.12
N ILE A 154 -4.86 -3.15 14.93
CA ILE A 154 -4.85 -2.92 16.39
C ILE A 154 -3.56 -3.49 16.99
N ALA A 155 -3.15 -4.70 16.60
CA ALA A 155 -1.90 -5.30 17.08
C ALA A 155 -0.65 -4.49 16.69
N ILE A 156 -0.61 -3.97 15.45
CA ILE A 156 0.45 -3.08 14.96
C ILE A 156 0.50 -1.80 15.80
N ALA A 157 -0.64 -1.12 16.00
CA ALA A 157 -0.72 0.10 16.79
C ALA A 157 -0.30 -0.13 18.25
N TYR A 158 -0.69 -1.27 18.84
CA TYR A 158 -0.30 -1.63 20.20
C TYR A 158 1.22 -1.86 20.32
N THR A 159 1.82 -2.57 19.37
CA THR A 159 3.26 -2.84 19.35
C THR A 159 4.06 -1.54 19.17
N ASP A 160 3.59 -0.64 18.30
CA ASP A 160 4.23 0.67 18.08
C ASP A 160 4.19 1.54 19.35
N LYS A 161 3.07 1.54 20.07
CA LYS A 161 2.93 2.22 21.37
C LYS A 161 3.92 1.71 22.41
N ILE A 162 4.07 0.39 22.56
CA ILE A 162 5.02 -0.21 23.52
C ILE A 162 6.46 0.18 23.17
N MET A 163 6.80 0.15 21.88
CA MET A 163 8.14 0.52 21.40
C MET A 163 8.47 1.98 21.73
N MET A 164 7.53 2.90 21.49
CA MET A 164 7.71 4.32 21.83
C MET A 164 7.85 4.55 23.34
N GLN A 165 7.09 3.84 24.17
CA GLN A 165 7.21 3.90 25.63
C GLN A 165 8.56 3.38 26.13
N THR A 166 9.13 2.36 25.47
CA THR A 166 10.44 1.82 25.84
C THR A 166 11.57 2.82 25.53
N LEU A 167 11.45 3.55 24.41
CA LEU A 167 12.41 4.58 24.01
C LEU A 167 12.43 5.78 24.97
N THR A 168 11.26 6.24 25.44
CA THR A 168 11.17 7.37 26.38
C THR A 168 11.73 7.03 27.76
N VAL A 169 11.48 5.83 28.27
CA VAL A 169 12.06 5.36 29.55
C VAL A 169 13.59 5.25 29.46
N SER A 170 14.13 4.73 28.36
CA SER A 170 15.59 4.63 28.18
C SER A 170 16.29 6.00 28.17
N HIS A 171 15.65 7.03 27.60
CA HIS A 171 16.20 8.39 27.60
C HIS A 171 16.15 9.05 28.99
N ALA A 172 15.11 8.77 29.77
CA ALA A 172 14.97 9.27 31.14
C ALA A 172 15.95 8.64 32.14
N THR A 173 16.48 7.44 31.84
CA THR A 173 17.44 6.73 32.72
C THR A 173 18.91 7.10 32.43
N LYS A 174 19.17 7.87 31.36
CA LYS A 174 20.52 8.32 30.96
C LYS A 174 20.90 9.72 31.49
N HIS A 175 20.01 10.36 32.25
CA HIS A 175 20.25 11.59 32.99
C HIS A 175 20.06 11.34 34.49
#